data_AF-A0A2T2VTD0-F1
#
_entry.id   AF-A0A2T2VTD0-F1
#
_cell.length_a   1.000
_cell.length_b   1.000
_cell.length_c   1.000
_cell.angle_alpha   90.00
_cell.angle_beta   90.00
_cell.angle_gamma   90.00
#
_symmetry.space_group_name_H-M   'P 1'
#
loop_
_entity.id
_entity.type
_entity.pdbx_description
1 polymer ?
#
loop_
_entity_poly.entity_id
_entity_poly.type
_entity_poly.pdbx_seq_one_letter_code
_entity_poly.pdbx_strand_id
1 'polypeptide(L)'
;MLHDCNPPTEWYAREDYYFNMTPAKGHWNGTTWKAFVKWRSNSEVQSCCVDSDWGIGILSKTAAIGASIKSSNPFFEFDIFANDRKNYLNLIDFDQLKEKLLNS
;
A
#
# COMPACT_ATOMS: atom_id res chain seq x y z
N MET A 1 1.19 -9.94 6.35
CA MET A 1 0.35 -9.53 5.22
C MET A 1 -0.68 -8.53 5.75
N LEU A 2 -0.97 -7.48 4.99
CA LEU A 2 -1.92 -6.42 5.33
C LEU A 2 -2.88 -6.25 4.15
N HIS A 3 -4.19 -6.12 4.39
CA HIS A 3 -5.17 -5.76 3.35
C HIS A 3 -5.23 -4.23 3.17
N ASP A 4 -6.01 -3.76 2.19
CA ASP A 4 -6.41 -2.36 2.03
C ASP A 4 -5.27 -1.34 1.85
N CYS A 5 -4.12 -1.79 1.32
CA CYS A 5 -2.94 -0.95 1.13
C CYS A 5 -2.99 -0.09 -0.15
N ASN A 6 -3.95 -0.34 -1.06
CA ASN A 6 -4.13 0.33 -2.34
C ASN A 6 -5.56 0.90 -2.51
N PRO A 7 -5.99 1.85 -1.65
CA PRO A 7 -7.34 2.42 -1.71
C PRO A 7 -7.63 3.04 -3.09
N PRO A 8 -8.78 2.75 -3.73
CA PRO A 8 -9.06 3.27 -5.07
C PRO A 8 -9.06 4.80 -5.15
N THR A 9 -9.72 5.45 -4.19
CA THR A 9 -9.79 6.92 -4.06
C THR A 9 -9.70 7.35 -2.60
N GLU A 10 -9.55 8.65 -2.36
CA GLU A 10 -9.47 9.21 -1.00
C GLU A 10 -10.69 8.86 -0.15
N TRP A 11 -11.88 8.73 -0.76
CA TRP A 11 -13.11 8.34 -0.06
C TRP A 11 -13.04 6.95 0.57
N TYR A 12 -12.28 6.03 -0.02
CA TYR A 12 -12.03 4.71 0.55
C TYR A 12 -10.99 4.79 1.68
N ALA A 13 -10.06 5.74 1.58
CA ALA A 13 -8.99 5.98 2.54
C ALA A 13 -9.39 6.89 3.73
N ARG A 14 -10.66 7.27 3.83
CA ARG A 14 -11.19 8.12 4.91
C ARG A 14 -10.98 7.48 6.28
N GLU A 15 -10.89 8.29 7.33
CA GLU A 15 -10.72 7.78 8.69
C GLU A 15 -12.04 7.29 9.29
N ASP A 16 -13.13 7.99 9.00
CA ASP A 16 -14.44 7.66 9.55
C ASP A 16 -15.16 6.57 8.76
N TYR A 17 -15.29 5.39 9.35
CA TYR A 17 -16.05 4.27 8.78
C TYR A 17 -17.56 4.55 8.73
N TYR A 18 -18.13 5.07 9.83
CA TYR A 18 -19.57 5.11 10.08
C TYR A 18 -20.38 6.04 9.16
N PHE A 19 -19.71 6.94 8.44
CA PHE A 19 -20.38 7.81 7.47
C PHE A 19 -20.57 7.09 6.13
N ASN A 20 -21.74 6.49 5.95
CA ASN A 20 -22.08 5.70 4.76
C ASN A 20 -22.61 6.53 3.57
N MET A 21 -22.86 7.84 3.75
CA MET A 21 -23.27 8.74 2.67
C MET A 21 -22.07 9.33 1.92
N THR A 22 -21.04 8.51 1.69
CA THR A 22 -19.86 8.88 0.90
C THR A 22 -19.94 8.25 -0.50
N PRO A 23 -19.15 8.72 -1.47
CA PRO A 23 -18.97 8.03 -2.75
C PRO A 23 -18.53 6.57 -2.62
N ALA A 24 -17.84 6.21 -1.53
CA ALA A 24 -17.43 4.84 -1.24
C ALA A 24 -18.51 3.99 -0.53
N LYS A 25 -19.64 4.59 -0.11
CA LYS A 25 -20.71 3.92 0.66
C LYS A 25 -20.12 3.24 1.91
N GLY A 26 -20.43 1.96 2.12
CA GLY A 26 -19.87 1.15 3.21
C GLY A 26 -18.46 0.61 2.94
N HIS A 27 -17.89 0.82 1.75
CA HIS A 27 -16.53 0.40 1.46
C HIS A 27 -15.52 1.32 2.13
N TRP A 28 -14.52 0.74 2.79
CA TRP A 28 -13.60 1.46 3.65
C TRP A 28 -12.29 0.69 3.79
N ASN A 29 -11.20 1.34 3.38
CA ASN A 29 -9.82 0.86 3.50
C ASN A 29 -9.11 1.51 4.69
N GLY A 30 -9.69 2.60 5.23
CA GLY A 30 -9.10 3.38 6.30
C GLY A 30 -7.73 3.92 5.95
N THR A 31 -6.87 3.98 6.96
CA THR A 31 -5.52 4.53 6.84
C THR A 31 -4.43 3.47 6.69
N THR A 32 -4.79 2.23 6.33
CA THR A 32 -3.83 1.12 6.21
C THR A 32 -2.70 1.43 5.22
N TRP A 33 -3.03 2.10 4.11
CA TRP A 33 -2.04 2.57 3.14
C TRP A 33 -1.00 3.52 3.78
N LYS A 34 -1.38 4.40 4.71
CA LYS A 34 -0.45 5.30 5.43
C LYS A 34 0.57 4.50 6.23
N ALA A 35 0.09 3.50 6.98
CA ALA A 35 0.93 2.60 7.76
C ALA A 35 1.87 1.77 6.87
N PHE A 36 1.36 1.27 5.74
CA PHE A 36 2.17 0.53 4.79
C PHE A 36 3.26 1.39 4.14
N VAL A 37 2.93 2.60 3.66
CA VAL A 37 3.90 3.55 3.10
C VAL A 37 4.96 3.97 4.12
N LYS A 38 4.59 4.10 5.41
CA LYS A 38 5.56 4.30 6.49
C LYS A 38 6.57 3.15 6.56
N TRP A 39 6.10 1.91 6.49
CA TRP A 39 6.97 0.72 6.50
C TRP A 39 7.77 0.54 5.21
N ARG A 40 7.27 1.00 4.05
CA ARG A 40 8.03 1.08 2.80
C ARG A 40 9.28 1.95 2.95
N SER A 41 9.32 2.87 3.91
CA SER A 41 10.48 3.72 4.19
C SER A 41 11.49 3.10 5.19
N ASN A 42 11.21 1.91 5.74
CA ASN A 42 12.12 1.22 6.65
C ASN A 42 13.06 0.30 5.87
N SER A 43 14.36 0.57 5.91
CA SER A 43 15.40 -0.20 5.20
C SER A 43 15.65 -1.60 5.76
N GLU A 44 15.18 -1.90 6.97
CA GLU A 44 15.29 -3.24 7.58
C GLU A 44 14.29 -4.25 7.01
N VAL A 45 13.34 -3.80 6.18
CA VAL A 45 12.34 -4.67 5.55
C VAL A 45 12.29 -4.46 4.05
N GLN A 46 12.08 -5.56 3.34
CA GLN A 46 11.69 -5.56 1.94
C GLN A 46 10.16 -5.60 1.86
N SER A 47 9.58 -4.92 0.89
CA SER A 47 8.13 -4.81 0.82
C SER A 47 7.58 -4.51 -0.58
N CYS A 48 6.37 -4.99 -0.82
CA CYS A 48 5.59 -4.75 -2.03
C CYS A 48 4.10 -4.79 -1.71
N CYS A 49 3.28 -4.24 -2.59
CA CYS A 49 1.83 -4.34 -2.53
C CYS A 49 1.35 -5.08 -3.78
N VAL A 50 0.61 -6.16 -3.60
CA VAL A 50 -0.02 -6.87 -4.73
C VAL A 50 -1.30 -6.15 -5.10
N ASP A 51 -1.48 -5.82 -6.37
CA ASP A 51 -2.67 -5.17 -6.91
C ASP A 51 -3.85 -6.15 -7.04
N SER A 52 -4.35 -6.59 -5.90
CA SER A 52 -5.51 -7.45 -5.73
C SER A 52 -6.23 -7.01 -4.46
N ASP A 53 -7.56 -7.12 -4.44
CA ASP A 53 -8.37 -6.85 -3.23
C ASP A 53 -8.06 -5.47 -2.59
N TRP A 54 -7.96 -4.43 -3.43
CA TRP A 54 -7.56 -3.08 -3.03
C TRP A 54 -6.24 -2.99 -2.25
N GLY A 55 -5.32 -3.90 -2.57
CA GLY A 55 -3.92 -3.86 -2.18
C GLY A 55 -3.59 -4.79 -1.03
N ILE A 56 -2.82 -5.82 -1.33
CA ILE A 56 -2.25 -6.72 -0.32
C ILE A 56 -0.80 -6.34 -0.04
N GLY A 57 -0.56 -5.66 1.07
CA GLY A 57 0.77 -5.30 1.56
C GLY A 57 1.53 -6.50 2.11
N ILE A 58 2.76 -6.70 1.65
CA ILE A 58 3.68 -7.73 2.12
C ILE A 58 4.95 -7.07 2.64
N LEU A 59 5.31 -7.42 3.88
CA LEU A 59 6.57 -7.04 4.51
C LEU A 59 7.38 -8.33 4.74
N SER A 60 8.66 -8.32 4.38
CA SER A 60 9.56 -9.44 4.58
C SER A 60 10.92 -8.97 5.09
N LYS A 61 11.51 -9.73 6.00
CA LYS A 61 12.89 -9.51 6.47
C LYS A 61 13.93 -10.26 5.64
N THR A 62 13.49 -11.22 4.83
CA THR A 62 14.38 -12.19 4.17
C THR A 62 14.19 -12.22 2.65
N ALA A 63 12.95 -12.12 2.17
CA ALA A 63 12.66 -12.20 0.74
C ALA A 63 12.89 -10.86 0.03
N ALA A 64 13.54 -10.88 -1.12
CA ALA A 64 13.88 -9.69 -1.90
C ALA A 64 12.70 -9.18 -2.76
N ILE A 65 11.59 -8.85 -2.10
CA ILE A 65 10.34 -8.46 -2.78
C ILE A 65 10.26 -6.97 -3.16
N GLY A 66 11.15 -6.14 -2.64
CA GLY A 66 11.24 -4.73 -3.02
C GLY A 66 11.96 -3.87 -1.98
N ALA A 67 12.96 -3.10 -2.43
CA ALA A 67 13.75 -2.22 -1.57
C ALA A 67 12.91 -1.11 -0.93
N SER A 68 13.37 -0.56 0.19
CA SER A 68 12.75 0.59 0.85
C SER A 68 12.86 1.86 0.00
N ILE A 69 11.93 2.79 0.17
CA ILE A 69 11.93 4.12 -0.46
C ILE A 69 12.36 5.20 0.53
N LYS A 70 12.72 6.39 0.02
CA LYS A 70 12.83 7.58 0.87
C LYS A 70 11.43 8.13 1.16
N SER A 71 11.21 8.56 2.40
CA SER A 71 9.99 9.28 2.74
C SER A 71 9.97 10.65 2.05
N SER A 72 9.07 10.82 1.08
CA SER A 72 8.83 12.08 0.35
C SER A 72 7.45 12.70 0.63
N ASN A 73 6.58 11.99 1.35
CA ASN A 73 5.25 12.45 1.76
C ASN A 73 5.07 12.27 3.29
N PRO A 74 5.69 13.14 4.11
CA PRO A 74 5.73 12.96 5.57
C PRO A 74 4.37 13.10 6.26
N PHE A 75 3.41 13.77 5.61
CA PHE A 75 2.06 13.99 6.14
C PHE A 75 1.03 13.03 5.56
N PHE A 76 1.43 12.12 4.66
CA PHE A 76 0.55 11.15 4.00
C PHE A 76 -0.64 11.80 3.30
N GLU A 77 -0.38 12.87 2.56
CA GLU A 77 -1.38 13.51 1.69
C GLU A 77 -1.79 12.54 0.59
N PHE A 78 -3.11 12.31 0.43
CA PHE A 78 -3.61 11.28 -0.49
C PHE A 78 -3.26 11.60 -1.94
N ASP A 79 -3.36 12.86 -2.36
CA ASP A 79 -3.09 13.26 -3.75
C ASP A 79 -1.62 13.03 -4.14
N ILE A 80 -0.68 13.30 -3.22
CA ILE A 80 0.75 13.01 -3.45
C ILE A 80 0.95 11.50 -3.60
N PHE A 81 0.32 10.71 -2.73
CA PHE A 81 0.34 9.26 -2.81
C PHE A 81 -0.27 8.73 -4.11
N ALA A 82 -1.44 9.23 -4.50
CA ALA A 82 -2.19 8.75 -5.66
C ALA A 82 -1.43 9.01 -6.97
N ASN A 83 -0.75 10.16 -7.07
CA ASN A 83 0.05 10.55 -8.23
C ASN A 83 1.31 9.68 -8.42
N ASP A 84 1.85 9.07 -7.35
CA ASP A 84 3.02 8.20 -7.42
C ASP A 84 2.81 6.84 -6.74
N ARG A 85 1.57 6.34 -6.81
CA ARG A 85 1.07 5.14 -6.13
C ARG A 85 1.95 3.92 -6.36
N LYS A 86 2.40 3.74 -7.61
CA LYS A 86 3.22 2.60 -8.01
C LYS A 86 4.55 2.57 -7.25
N ASN A 87 5.20 3.71 -7.06
CA ASN A 87 6.46 3.79 -6.32
C ASN A 87 6.23 3.69 -4.81
N TYR A 88 5.25 4.43 -4.27
CA TYR A 88 4.94 4.39 -2.84
C TYR A 88 4.64 2.97 -2.36
N LEU A 89 3.85 2.23 -3.13
CA LEU A 89 3.46 0.88 -2.76
C LEU A 89 4.44 -0.20 -3.21
N ASN A 90 5.35 0.10 -4.16
CA ASN A 90 5.96 -0.91 -5.00
C ASN A 90 4.87 -1.87 -5.51
N LEU A 91 3.90 -1.27 -6.20
CA LEU A 91 2.68 -1.95 -6.65
C LEU A 91 3.04 -2.93 -7.77
N ILE A 92 2.75 -4.20 -7.55
CA ILE A 92 3.06 -5.31 -8.45
C ILE A 92 1.82 -6.20 -8.64
N ASP A 93 1.80 -6.99 -9.70
CA ASP A 93 0.82 -8.06 -9.85
C ASP A 93 1.27 -9.36 -9.15
N PHE A 94 0.40 -10.37 -9.17
CA PHE A 94 0.67 -11.66 -8.54
C PHE A 94 1.83 -12.43 -9.20
N ASP A 95 1.97 -12.34 -10.53
CA ASP A 95 3.01 -13.05 -11.26
C ASP A 95 4.39 -12.46 -10.96
N GLN A 96 4.48 -11.13 -10.86
CA GLN A 96 5.67 -10.42 -10.42
C GLN A 96 6.07 -10.78 -8.98
N LEU A 97 5.10 -10.94 -8.07
CA LEU A 97 5.38 -11.42 -6.72
C LEU A 97 5.96 -12.84 -6.76
N LYS A 98 5.33 -13.73 -7.52
CA LYS A 98 5.75 -15.13 -7.66
C LYS A 98 7.18 -15.21 -8.19
N GLU A 99 7.51 -14.46 -9.24
CA GLU A 99 8.86 -14.37 -9.80
C GLU A 99 9.88 -13.93 -8.75
N LYS A 100 9.57 -12.86 -8.00
CA LYS A 100 10.45 -12.35 -6.93
C LYS A 100 10.72 -13.39 -5.87
N LEU A 101 9.69 -14.12 -5.42
CA LEU A 101 9.83 -15.15 -4.38
C LEU A 101 10.60 -16.39 -4.85
N LEU A 102 10.49 -16.76 -6.13
CA LEU A 102 11.23 -17.90 -6.69
C LEU A 102 12.71 -17.58 -6.92
N ASN A 103 13.04 -16.30 -7.12
CA ASN A 103 14.40 -15.81 -7.34
C ASN A 103 15.06 -15.22 -6.06
N SER A 104 14.38 -15.30 -4.91
CA SER A 104 14.84 -14.79 -3.61
C SER A 104 15.65 -15.81 -2.82
#